data_AF-A0A966PXF3-F1
#
_entry.id   AF-A0A966PXF3-F1
#
_cell.length_a   1.000
_cell.length_b   1.000
_cell.length_c   1.000
_cell.angle_alpha   90.00
_cell.angle_beta   90.00
_cell.angle_gamma   90.00
#
_symmetry.space_group_name_H-M   'P 1'
#
loop_
_entity.id
_entity.type
_entity.pdbx_description
1 polymer ?
#
loop_
_entity_poly.entity_id
_entity_poly.type
_entity_poly.pdbx_seq_one_letter_code
_entity_poly.pdbx_strand_id
1 'polypeptide(L)'
;MARMFHDWDLPTVNTQVVQKTTPDATADRDSRGALAQYPKLTPVTAQVLPADYRTGERGDVVQPVTTTEPKKEPIVEPKPDPIVEDNPPKNPPKNPPKNPPSNPPVNKQFVEYEFNTDFTQRRAKYFDSVTGTFSYGSWEKVPKTKEDYDKEQADIAAKAAALQEKRDAFALIESTMRSYGFTETELKEINEFIQKGLMDPNMGPNQITIAMRQLQSYKQRFAGNEERRARGLNTLSESEYLSQEKDYSATLKQGGLQRFATREQFATLIGNGISNIELGKRVNLAVDRVKYSDPNVLSQLRKYYDITESDIAAYYLNPKDVLPELEAKTTTAEIGAAAIQFGLSAEKERAEGLRTLGVDLARARTGYSTISGLLPRTQQLADIYKEEGIKYTQTTAEEEEFKGLASAKRAREKLKEREYSSFMGSSGVGKSSLTRGTAGTI
;
A
#
# COMPACT_ATOMS: atom_id res chain seq x y z
N MET A 1 -27.77 18.43 -6.99
CA MET A 1 -26.96 17.53 -6.15
C MET A 1 -25.46 17.90 -6.11
N ALA A 2 -25.07 19.17 -6.26
CA ALA A 2 -23.65 19.56 -6.31
C ALA A 2 -22.86 19.38 -4.98
N ARG A 3 -23.55 19.24 -3.83
CA ARG A 3 -22.93 18.87 -2.53
C ARG A 3 -22.74 17.35 -2.34
N MET A 4 -23.23 16.53 -3.27
CA MET A 4 -23.26 15.06 -3.19
C MET A 4 -21.87 14.41 -3.33
N PHE A 5 -20.86 15.19 -3.75
CA PHE A 5 -19.54 14.68 -4.15
C PHE A 5 -18.36 15.35 -3.42
N HIS A 6 -18.64 16.20 -2.42
CA HIS A 6 -17.58 16.83 -1.61
C HIS A 6 -17.09 15.92 -0.47
N ASP A 7 -17.91 14.94 -0.06
CA ASP A 7 -17.61 14.01 1.04
C ASP A 7 -16.92 12.71 0.57
N TRP A 8 -16.68 12.58 -0.72
CA TRP A 8 -15.86 11.50 -1.26
C TRP A 8 -14.45 12.09 -1.37
N ASP A 9 -13.52 11.62 -0.53
CA ASP A 9 -12.11 12.01 -0.58
C ASP A 9 -11.51 11.55 -1.91
N LEU A 10 -11.72 12.34 -2.95
CA LEU A 10 -11.17 12.11 -4.27
C LEU A 10 -9.72 12.58 -4.29
N PRO A 11 -8.75 11.76 -4.73
CA PRO A 11 -7.42 12.26 -5.05
C PRO A 11 -7.53 13.29 -6.18
N THR A 12 -6.89 14.45 -6.02
CA THR A 12 -6.87 15.52 -7.03
C THR A 12 -6.21 15.02 -8.31
N VAL A 13 -7.00 14.75 -9.35
CA VAL A 13 -6.50 14.44 -10.69
C VAL A 13 -6.27 15.75 -11.44
N ASN A 14 -5.01 16.16 -11.56
CA ASN A 14 -4.61 17.31 -12.35
C ASN A 14 -4.82 16.99 -13.85
N THR A 15 -5.91 17.49 -14.44
CA THR A 15 -6.21 17.32 -15.87
C THR A 15 -5.48 18.41 -16.64
N GLN A 16 -4.23 18.15 -17.02
CA GLN A 16 -3.60 18.97 -18.07
C GLN A 16 -4.21 18.59 -19.41
N VAL A 17 -4.84 19.58 -20.04
CA VAL A 17 -5.35 19.53 -21.41
C VAL A 17 -4.17 19.38 -22.35
N VAL A 18 -3.95 18.16 -22.87
CA VAL A 18 -2.97 17.90 -23.91
C VAL A 18 -3.54 18.41 -25.24
N GLN A 19 -3.03 19.53 -25.72
CA GLN A 19 -3.25 19.98 -27.09
C GLN A 19 -2.59 18.99 -28.06
N LYS A 20 -3.39 18.39 -28.94
CA LYS A 20 -2.92 17.59 -30.07
C LYS A 20 -2.09 18.46 -31.02
N THR A 21 -0.82 18.14 -31.17
CA THR A 21 -0.04 18.52 -32.35
C THR A 21 0.25 17.25 -33.16
N THR A 22 -0.13 17.27 -34.42
CA THR A 22 0.16 16.25 -35.45
C THR A 22 1.63 16.31 -35.85
N PRO A 23 2.33 15.18 -36.02
CA PRO A 23 3.64 15.16 -36.65
C PRO A 23 3.51 14.92 -38.16
N ASP A 24 4.06 15.84 -38.96
CA ASP A 24 4.36 15.63 -40.37
C ASP A 24 5.76 15.02 -40.50
N ALA A 25 5.91 14.10 -41.46
CA ALA A 25 7.10 13.29 -41.66
C ALA A 25 7.82 13.73 -42.93
N THR A 26 9.14 13.95 -42.86
CA THR A 26 10.05 13.78 -44.01
C THR A 26 11.49 13.54 -43.54
N ALA A 27 12.16 12.68 -44.33
CA ALA A 27 13.55 12.19 -44.43
C ALA A 27 14.69 13.09 -43.86
N ASP A 28 15.93 12.65 -43.58
CA ASP A 28 16.78 11.66 -44.26
C ASP A 28 18.04 11.32 -43.41
N ARG A 29 18.66 10.20 -43.81
CA ARG A 29 19.98 9.57 -43.59
C ARG A 29 21.13 10.19 -42.77
N ASP A 30 21.87 9.21 -42.22
CA ASP A 30 23.33 9.11 -42.00
C ASP A 30 24.00 10.01 -40.95
N SER A 31 24.52 9.39 -39.87
CA SER A 31 25.98 9.27 -39.65
C SER A 31 26.33 8.59 -38.32
N ARG A 32 27.46 7.88 -38.37
CA ARG A 32 28.08 7.07 -37.31
C ARG A 32 28.71 7.95 -36.20
N GLY A 33 28.57 7.47 -34.96
CA GLY A 33 29.63 7.43 -33.93
C GLY A 33 30.13 8.73 -33.30
N ALA A 34 29.91 8.90 -31.99
CA ALA A 34 30.89 9.47 -31.06
C ALA A 34 30.47 9.27 -29.59
N LEU A 35 31.40 8.72 -28.80
CA LEU A 35 31.46 8.73 -27.34
C LEU A 35 31.78 10.16 -26.84
N ALA A 36 31.13 10.61 -25.75
CA ALA A 36 31.73 11.42 -24.66
C ALA A 36 30.62 12.00 -23.74
N GLN A 37 30.56 11.58 -22.48
CA GLN A 37 30.99 12.32 -21.27
C GLN A 37 29.94 13.26 -20.68
N TYR A 38 29.41 12.84 -19.53
CA TYR A 38 28.63 13.64 -18.59
C TYR A 38 29.54 14.57 -17.77
N PRO A 39 29.17 15.85 -17.55
CA PRO A 39 29.82 16.66 -16.51
C PRO A 39 29.18 16.42 -15.13
N LYS A 40 30.07 16.29 -14.15
CA LYS A 40 29.82 16.08 -12.71
C LYS A 40 29.25 17.35 -12.06
N LEU A 41 28.26 17.19 -11.17
CA LEU A 41 27.78 18.22 -10.25
C LEU A 41 28.63 18.21 -8.98
N THR A 42 29.16 19.37 -8.59
CA THR A 42 29.84 19.63 -7.30
C THR A 42 28.87 20.17 -6.24
N PRO A 43 29.06 19.87 -4.94
CA PRO A 43 28.12 20.25 -3.88
C PRO A 43 28.34 21.69 -3.38
N VAL A 44 27.24 22.39 -3.07
CA VAL A 44 27.26 23.74 -2.45
C VAL A 44 27.27 23.60 -0.93
N THR A 45 28.24 24.25 -0.30
CA THR A 45 28.51 24.31 1.13
C THR A 45 27.57 25.28 1.85
N ALA A 46 27.15 24.88 3.06
CA ALA A 46 26.37 25.68 4.00
C ALA A 46 27.16 26.86 4.59
N GLN A 47 26.49 27.99 4.84
CA GLN A 47 26.96 29.05 5.74
C GLN A 47 25.88 29.37 6.78
N VAL A 48 26.34 29.60 8.00
CA VAL A 48 25.60 29.68 9.26
C VAL A 48 25.84 31.07 9.87
N LEU A 49 24.72 31.79 10.16
CA LEU A 49 24.45 32.76 11.26
C LEU A 49 25.27 34.09 11.32
N PRO A 50 24.77 35.19 11.98
CA PRO A 50 24.13 35.21 13.30
C PRO A 50 22.96 36.20 13.53
N ALA A 51 22.64 36.37 14.83
CA ALA A 51 21.33 36.53 15.45
C ALA A 51 20.98 37.96 15.96
N ASP A 52 19.70 38.09 16.33
CA ASP A 52 19.04 38.94 17.34
C ASP A 52 19.05 40.49 17.23
N TYR A 53 17.85 41.11 17.26
CA TYR A 53 17.36 41.99 18.35
C TYR A 53 15.95 42.59 18.09
N ARG A 54 15.06 42.38 19.09
CA ARG A 54 14.07 43.30 19.75
C ARG A 54 12.93 44.05 19.01
N THR A 55 11.69 43.71 19.45
CA THR A 55 10.57 44.54 20.00
C THR A 55 10.00 45.76 19.24
N GLY A 56 8.67 45.81 19.11
CA GLY A 56 7.93 47.09 18.98
C GLY A 56 6.49 46.95 18.46
N GLU A 57 5.57 47.66 19.09
CA GLU A 57 4.10 47.56 19.06
C GLU A 57 3.44 48.62 18.12
N ARG A 58 2.15 48.41 17.78
CA ARG A 58 1.08 49.38 17.36
C ARG A 58 0.91 49.80 15.87
N GLY A 59 -0.25 49.43 15.32
CA GLY A 59 -1.43 50.31 15.20
C GLY A 59 -1.52 51.33 14.05
N ASP A 60 -2.39 51.00 13.08
CA ASP A 60 -3.26 51.83 12.21
C ASP A 60 -2.74 53.11 11.51
N VAL A 61 -2.97 53.20 10.18
CA VAL A 61 -3.83 54.21 9.52
C VAL A 61 -3.85 53.97 7.99
N VAL A 62 -5.07 54.02 7.45
CA VAL A 62 -5.51 53.90 6.05
C VAL A 62 -5.29 55.21 5.28
N GLN A 63 -5.05 55.15 3.95
CA GLN A 63 -5.64 55.98 2.85
C GLN A 63 -4.72 56.06 1.59
N PRO A 64 -5.21 56.44 0.38
CA PRO A 64 -5.69 55.50 -0.64
C PRO A 64 -4.90 55.63 -1.98
N VAL A 65 -4.87 54.58 -2.80
CA VAL A 65 -4.30 54.68 -4.15
C VAL A 65 -5.42 54.86 -5.17
N THR A 66 -5.33 56.00 -5.85
CA THR A 66 -6.18 56.52 -6.91
C THR A 66 -6.15 55.64 -8.16
N THR A 67 -7.33 55.32 -8.68
CA THR A 67 -7.56 54.63 -9.95
C THR A 67 -7.53 55.63 -11.09
N THR A 68 -6.65 55.43 -12.07
CA THR A 68 -6.71 56.11 -13.37
C THR A 68 -7.34 55.16 -14.40
N GLU A 69 -8.54 55.51 -14.86
CA GLU A 69 -9.23 54.88 -15.99
C GLU A 69 -8.49 55.08 -17.32
N PRO A 70 -8.42 54.05 -18.19
CA PRO A 70 -8.27 54.25 -19.62
C PRO A 70 -9.61 54.16 -20.36
N LYS A 71 -9.78 55.08 -21.31
CA LYS A 71 -10.89 55.27 -22.27
C LYS A 71 -11.51 53.96 -22.81
N LYS A 72 -12.85 53.90 -22.76
CA LYS A 72 -13.68 52.99 -23.57
C LYS A 72 -13.59 53.37 -25.05
N GLU A 73 -13.10 52.44 -25.87
CA GLU A 73 -13.45 52.36 -27.29
C GLU A 73 -14.85 51.72 -27.44
N PRO A 74 -15.64 52.08 -28.45
CA PRO A 74 -16.98 51.52 -28.64
C PRO A 74 -16.90 50.07 -29.14
N ILE A 75 -17.41 49.14 -28.33
CA ILE A 75 -17.65 47.75 -28.75
C ILE A 75 -18.85 47.78 -29.69
N VAL A 76 -18.62 47.40 -30.95
CA VAL A 76 -19.66 47.08 -31.92
C VAL A 76 -20.37 45.81 -31.44
N GLU A 77 -21.66 45.90 -31.13
CA GLU A 77 -22.51 44.74 -30.85
C GLU A 77 -22.47 43.78 -32.05
N PRO A 78 -22.18 42.48 -31.85
CA PRO A 78 -22.47 41.49 -32.87
C PRO A 78 -23.99 41.41 -33.02
N LYS A 79 -24.48 41.58 -34.25
CA LYS A 79 -25.89 41.31 -34.60
C LYS A 79 -26.27 39.92 -34.10
N PRO A 80 -27.49 39.72 -33.55
CA PRO A 80 -27.97 38.38 -33.25
C PRO A 80 -28.03 37.57 -34.53
N ASP A 81 -27.39 36.40 -34.54
CA ASP A 81 -27.56 35.41 -35.59
C ASP A 81 -29.05 35.01 -35.69
N PRO A 82 -29.55 34.73 -36.89
CA PRO A 82 -30.94 34.31 -37.08
C PRO A 82 -31.19 33.02 -36.28
N ILE A 83 -32.31 33.03 -35.55
CA ILE A 83 -32.86 31.88 -34.84
C ILE A 83 -32.97 30.73 -35.84
N VAL A 84 -32.11 29.73 -35.70
CA VAL A 84 -32.26 28.45 -36.39
C VAL A 84 -33.43 27.75 -35.70
N GLU A 85 -34.53 27.57 -36.43
CA GLU A 85 -35.60 26.63 -36.08
C GLU A 85 -34.97 25.23 -35.91
N ASP A 86 -34.72 24.84 -34.66
CA ASP A 86 -34.33 23.48 -34.35
C ASP A 86 -35.48 22.54 -34.72
N ASN A 87 -35.20 21.63 -35.65
CA ASN A 87 -36.09 20.55 -36.02
C ASN A 87 -36.55 19.77 -34.77
N PRO A 88 -37.84 19.39 -34.67
CA PRO A 88 -38.31 18.63 -33.53
C PRO A 88 -37.61 17.26 -33.44
N PRO A 89 -37.41 16.72 -32.22
CA PRO A 89 -36.68 15.49 -31.99
C PRO A 89 -37.31 14.30 -32.75
N LYS A 90 -36.47 13.59 -33.51
CA LYS A 90 -36.83 12.49 -34.42
C LYS A 90 -37.27 11.18 -33.76
N ASN A 91 -37.70 11.16 -32.49
CA ASN A 91 -38.35 9.99 -31.89
C ASN A 91 -39.20 10.41 -30.68
N PRO A 92 -40.53 10.19 -30.70
CA PRO A 92 -41.38 10.50 -29.56
C PRO A 92 -41.14 9.52 -28.39
N PRO A 93 -41.32 9.98 -27.13
CA PRO A 93 -41.22 9.12 -25.95
C PRO A 93 -42.26 7.99 -25.99
N LYS A 94 -41.78 6.74 -25.82
CA LYS A 94 -42.61 5.51 -25.79
C LYS A 94 -43.32 5.30 -24.45
N ASN A 95 -44.20 6.21 -24.03
CA ASN A 95 -45.14 5.92 -22.94
C ASN A 95 -46.58 6.14 -23.43
N PRO A 96 -47.42 5.09 -23.50
CA PRO A 96 -48.82 5.27 -23.86
C PRO A 96 -49.56 6.04 -22.74
N PRO A 97 -50.43 7.01 -23.06
CA PRO A 97 -51.25 7.71 -22.08
C PRO A 97 -52.23 6.75 -21.38
N LYS A 98 -52.55 7.06 -20.12
CA LYS A 98 -53.27 6.21 -19.14
C LYS A 98 -54.71 5.78 -19.51
N ASN A 99 -55.27 6.14 -20.66
CA ASN A 99 -56.61 5.72 -21.11
C ASN A 99 -56.70 5.73 -22.65
N PRO A 100 -56.51 4.59 -23.34
CA PRO A 100 -56.86 4.49 -24.76
C PRO A 100 -58.39 4.60 -24.94
N PRO A 101 -58.89 5.07 -26.09
CA PRO A 101 -60.32 5.14 -26.36
C PRO A 101 -60.97 3.75 -26.22
N SER A 102 -62.14 3.69 -25.59
CA SER A 102 -62.82 2.44 -25.20
C SER A 102 -63.26 1.55 -26.37
N ASN A 103 -63.09 1.99 -27.62
CA ASN A 103 -63.38 1.20 -28.81
C ASN A 103 -62.53 1.67 -30.01
N PRO A 104 -61.30 1.14 -30.23
CA PRO A 104 -60.50 1.52 -31.37
C PRO A 104 -61.11 0.98 -32.69
N PRO A 105 -61.07 1.72 -33.80
CA PRO A 105 -61.52 1.22 -35.09
C PRO A 105 -60.66 0.03 -35.55
N VAL A 106 -61.30 -0.95 -36.19
CA VAL A 106 -60.66 -2.20 -36.65
C VAL A 106 -59.47 -1.89 -37.57
N ASN A 107 -58.33 -2.59 -37.38
CA ASN A 107 -57.06 -2.42 -38.10
C ASN A 107 -56.34 -1.06 -37.94
N LYS A 108 -56.74 -0.25 -36.95
CA LYS A 108 -56.12 1.05 -36.67
C LYS A 108 -55.50 1.06 -35.28
N GLN A 109 -54.20 1.32 -35.22
CA GLN A 109 -53.45 1.44 -33.96
C GLN A 109 -53.44 2.89 -33.50
N PHE A 110 -53.83 3.14 -32.24
CA PHE A 110 -53.67 4.46 -31.62
C PHE A 110 -52.19 4.85 -31.51
N VAL A 111 -51.87 6.09 -31.86
CA VAL A 111 -50.50 6.63 -31.84
C VAL A 111 -50.35 7.63 -30.69
N GLU A 112 -51.10 8.75 -30.76
CA GLU A 112 -51.04 9.88 -29.84
C GLU A 112 -52.35 10.67 -29.88
N TYR A 113 -52.52 11.62 -28.96
CA TYR A 113 -53.55 12.65 -29.06
C TYR A 113 -52.96 13.92 -29.65
N GLU A 114 -53.63 14.50 -30.64
CA GLU A 114 -53.35 15.86 -31.13
C GLU A 114 -54.30 16.84 -30.45
N PHE A 115 -53.79 18.02 -30.07
CA PHE A 115 -54.58 19.10 -29.46
C PHE A 115 -54.86 20.20 -30.49
N ASN A 116 -56.00 20.87 -30.36
CA ASN A 116 -56.30 22.06 -31.16
C ASN A 116 -55.48 23.26 -30.64
N THR A 117 -55.40 24.32 -31.42
CA THR A 117 -54.52 25.47 -31.17
C THR A 117 -54.80 26.21 -29.85
N ASP A 118 -56.03 26.14 -29.35
CA ASP A 118 -56.49 26.70 -28.08
C ASP A 118 -56.51 25.67 -26.93
N PHE A 119 -56.06 24.44 -27.18
CA PHE A 119 -55.96 23.33 -26.21
C PHE A 119 -57.29 22.91 -25.55
N THR A 120 -58.43 23.36 -26.07
CA THR A 120 -59.77 23.04 -25.55
C THR A 120 -60.31 21.70 -26.06
N GLN A 121 -59.69 21.14 -27.11
CA GLN A 121 -60.09 19.88 -27.72
C GLN A 121 -58.86 19.01 -28.04
N ARG A 122 -59.04 17.69 -27.95
CA ARG A 122 -58.07 16.71 -28.46
C ARG A 122 -58.73 15.81 -29.49
N ARG A 123 -57.96 15.19 -30.37
CA ARG A 123 -58.42 14.08 -31.21
C ARG A 123 -57.40 12.96 -31.21
N ALA A 124 -57.86 11.71 -31.25
CA ALA A 124 -56.97 10.57 -31.36
C ALA A 124 -56.40 10.46 -32.78
N LYS A 125 -55.09 10.25 -32.89
CA LYS A 125 -54.42 9.93 -34.14
C LYS A 125 -54.20 8.43 -34.23
N TYR A 126 -54.61 7.84 -35.34
CA TYR A 126 -54.50 6.41 -35.60
C TYR A 126 -53.62 6.15 -36.81
N PHE A 127 -52.79 5.12 -36.74
CA PHE A 127 -52.06 4.57 -37.86
C PHE A 127 -52.77 3.31 -38.36
N ASP A 128 -53.07 3.26 -39.65
CA ASP A 128 -53.61 2.09 -40.31
C ASP A 128 -52.45 1.25 -40.86
N SER A 129 -52.22 0.08 -40.27
CA SER A 129 -51.08 -0.78 -40.62
C SER A 129 -51.22 -1.46 -41.98
N VAL A 130 -52.42 -1.44 -42.58
CA VAL A 130 -52.71 -2.06 -43.88
C VAL A 130 -52.48 -1.06 -45.01
N THR A 131 -52.86 0.20 -44.80
CA THR A 131 -52.73 1.27 -45.83
C THR A 131 -51.50 2.16 -45.63
N GLY A 132 -50.85 2.10 -44.46
CA GLY A 132 -49.72 2.97 -44.10
C GLY A 132 -50.11 4.43 -43.89
N THR A 133 -51.40 4.74 -43.77
CA THR A 133 -51.91 6.10 -43.65
C THR A 133 -52.30 6.46 -42.22
N PHE A 134 -52.18 7.74 -41.88
CA PHE A 134 -52.71 8.26 -40.62
C PHE A 134 -54.17 8.70 -40.82
N SER A 135 -55.01 8.41 -39.83
CA SER A 135 -56.37 8.90 -39.76
C SER A 135 -56.65 9.50 -38.38
N TYR A 136 -57.62 10.40 -38.32
CA TYR A 136 -57.90 11.21 -37.14
C TYR A 136 -59.31 10.95 -36.65
N GLY A 137 -59.46 10.77 -35.34
CA GLY A 137 -60.75 10.77 -34.68
C GLY A 137 -61.39 12.16 -34.64
N SER A 138 -62.62 12.21 -34.13
CA SER A 138 -63.31 13.48 -33.87
C SER A 138 -62.62 14.29 -32.79
N TRP A 139 -62.73 15.61 -32.87
CA TRP A 139 -62.34 16.51 -31.79
C TRP A 139 -63.26 16.30 -30.58
N GLU A 140 -62.68 15.88 -29.47
CA GLU A 140 -63.32 15.73 -28.16
C GLU A 140 -62.96 16.95 -27.32
N LYS A 141 -63.94 17.59 -26.68
CA LYS A 141 -63.67 18.62 -25.67
C LYS A 141 -62.96 17.98 -24.48
N VAL A 142 -61.79 18.49 -24.14
CA VAL A 142 -61.05 18.04 -22.96
C VAL A 142 -60.79 19.27 -22.12
N PRO A 143 -61.31 19.33 -20.89
CA PRO A 143 -60.99 20.43 -19.99
C PRO A 143 -59.58 20.19 -19.45
N LYS A 144 -58.56 20.47 -20.26
CA LYS A 144 -57.23 20.81 -19.77
C LYS A 144 -56.96 22.21 -20.27
N THR A 145 -56.83 23.15 -19.34
CA THR A 145 -56.42 24.49 -19.72
C THR A 145 -54.99 24.43 -20.28
N LYS A 146 -54.58 25.41 -21.09
CA LYS A 146 -53.18 25.54 -21.52
C LYS A 146 -52.22 25.51 -20.32
N GLU A 147 -52.63 26.11 -19.20
CA GLU A 147 -51.89 26.10 -17.93
C GLU A 147 -51.69 24.68 -17.37
N ASP A 148 -52.71 23.81 -17.42
CA ASP A 148 -52.60 22.42 -16.97
C ASP A 148 -51.66 21.59 -17.86
N TYR A 149 -51.68 21.84 -19.19
CA TYR A 149 -50.79 21.19 -20.14
C TYR A 149 -49.33 21.63 -19.95
N ASP A 150 -49.09 22.94 -19.83
CA ASP A 150 -47.76 23.50 -19.61
C ASP A 150 -47.19 23.00 -18.27
N LYS A 151 -48.01 22.88 -17.23
CA LYS A 151 -47.63 22.28 -15.94
C LYS A 151 -47.26 20.80 -16.06
N GLU A 152 -48.03 20.01 -16.83
CA GLU A 152 -47.72 18.60 -17.07
C GLU A 152 -46.42 18.43 -17.87
N GLN A 153 -46.18 19.26 -18.90
CA GLN A 153 -44.92 19.24 -19.64
C GLN A 153 -43.74 19.68 -18.78
N ALA A 154 -43.91 20.70 -17.94
CA ALA A 154 -42.89 21.12 -16.98
C ALA A 154 -42.56 20.00 -15.98
N ASP A 155 -43.57 19.27 -15.47
CA ASP A 155 -43.37 18.12 -14.60
C ASP A 155 -42.64 16.96 -15.32
N ILE A 156 -42.94 16.70 -16.59
CA ILE A 156 -42.26 15.69 -17.40
C ILE A 156 -40.80 16.10 -17.65
N ALA A 157 -40.55 17.35 -18.04
CA ALA A 157 -39.21 17.89 -18.27
C ALA A 157 -38.38 17.87 -16.98
N ALA A 158 -38.97 18.26 -15.84
CA ALA A 158 -38.32 18.20 -14.54
C ALA A 158 -37.97 16.76 -14.13
N LYS A 159 -38.86 15.79 -14.36
CA LYS A 159 -38.58 14.36 -14.10
C LYS A 159 -37.49 13.83 -15.02
N ALA A 160 -37.48 14.21 -16.30
CA ALA A 160 -36.44 13.81 -17.25
C ALA A 160 -35.07 14.39 -16.89
N ALA A 161 -35.01 15.67 -16.51
CA ALA A 161 -33.79 16.31 -16.04
C ALA A 161 -33.26 15.65 -14.75
N ALA A 162 -34.13 15.39 -13.78
CA ALA A 162 -33.77 14.69 -12.55
C ALA A 162 -33.25 13.26 -12.81
N LEU A 163 -33.79 12.56 -13.81
CA LEU A 163 -33.31 11.23 -14.21
C LEU A 163 -31.93 11.31 -14.88
N GLN A 164 -31.69 12.33 -15.70
CA GLN A 164 -30.39 12.54 -16.33
C GLN A 164 -29.31 12.86 -15.28
N GLU A 165 -29.61 13.74 -14.31
CA GLU A 165 -28.68 14.05 -13.21
C GLU A 165 -28.31 12.78 -12.41
N LYS A 166 -29.28 11.88 -12.18
CA LYS A 166 -29.03 10.57 -11.55
C LYS A 166 -28.12 9.65 -12.38
N ARG A 167 -28.23 9.68 -13.71
CA ARG A 167 -27.37 8.89 -14.61
C ARG A 167 -25.93 9.41 -14.62
N ASP A 168 -25.75 10.73 -14.66
CA ASP A 168 -24.42 11.34 -14.65
C ASP A 168 -23.73 11.08 -13.29
N ALA A 169 -24.49 11.16 -12.19
CA ALA A 169 -24.02 10.77 -10.86
C ALA A 169 -23.59 9.29 -10.81
N PHE A 170 -24.35 8.39 -11.44
CA PHE A 170 -24.01 6.97 -11.53
C PHE A 170 -22.69 6.75 -12.28
N ALA A 171 -22.50 7.40 -13.43
CA ALA A 171 -21.27 7.30 -14.20
C ALA A 171 -20.04 7.76 -13.39
N LEU A 172 -20.20 8.83 -12.59
CA LEU A 172 -19.15 9.31 -11.71
C LEU A 172 -18.82 8.31 -10.60
N ILE A 173 -19.82 7.74 -9.93
CA ILE A 173 -19.60 6.73 -8.88
C ILE A 173 -18.92 5.50 -9.47
N GLU A 174 -19.39 5.01 -10.61
CA GLU A 174 -18.79 3.87 -11.30
C GLU A 174 -17.32 4.15 -11.63
N SER A 175 -17.02 5.33 -12.20
CA SER A 175 -15.64 5.73 -12.49
C SER A 175 -14.77 5.81 -11.22
N THR A 176 -15.35 6.24 -10.09
CA THR A 176 -14.65 6.33 -8.81
C THR A 176 -14.37 4.95 -8.24
N MET A 177 -15.34 4.04 -8.25
CA MET A 177 -15.15 2.65 -7.82
C MET A 177 -14.09 1.95 -8.69
N ARG A 178 -14.09 2.20 -10.00
CA ARG A 178 -13.01 1.72 -10.88
C ARG A 178 -11.65 2.26 -10.45
N SER A 179 -11.56 3.55 -10.10
CA SER A 179 -10.31 4.15 -9.60
C SER A 179 -9.84 3.55 -8.27
N TYR A 180 -10.78 3.08 -7.43
CA TYR A 180 -10.47 2.37 -6.19
C TYR A 180 -10.03 0.92 -6.44
N GLY A 181 -10.10 0.45 -7.69
CA GLY A 181 -9.68 -0.88 -8.09
C GLY A 181 -10.78 -1.92 -8.02
N PHE A 182 -12.06 -1.57 -7.92
CA PHE A 182 -13.11 -2.58 -8.05
C PHE A 182 -13.04 -3.27 -9.42
N THR A 183 -13.06 -4.60 -9.41
CA THR A 183 -13.12 -5.44 -10.62
C THR A 183 -14.52 -5.41 -11.23
N GLU A 184 -14.68 -5.79 -12.50
CA GLU A 184 -16.01 -5.83 -13.14
C GLU A 184 -17.02 -6.69 -12.38
N THR A 185 -16.54 -7.80 -11.80
CA THR A 185 -17.38 -8.71 -11.01
C THR A 185 -17.86 -8.05 -9.72
N GLU A 186 -16.97 -7.35 -9.01
CA GLU A 186 -17.32 -6.62 -7.78
C GLU A 186 -18.22 -5.41 -8.08
N LEU A 187 -17.98 -4.73 -9.20
CA LEU A 187 -18.80 -3.60 -9.66
C LEU A 187 -20.23 -4.01 -9.98
N LYS A 188 -20.49 -5.26 -10.39
CA LYS A 188 -21.85 -5.71 -10.72
C LYS A 188 -22.81 -5.55 -9.53
N GLU A 189 -22.41 -6.01 -8.33
CA GLU A 189 -23.23 -5.87 -7.12
C GLU A 189 -23.46 -4.39 -6.77
N ILE A 190 -22.39 -3.59 -6.82
CA ILE A 190 -22.43 -2.17 -6.51
C ILE A 190 -23.34 -1.41 -7.49
N ASN A 191 -23.21 -1.69 -8.79
CA ASN A 191 -24.00 -1.07 -9.83
C ASN A 191 -25.47 -1.42 -9.71
N GLU A 192 -25.80 -2.70 -9.47
CA GLU A 192 -27.19 -3.12 -9.23
C GLU A 192 -27.79 -2.45 -7.99
N PHE A 193 -27.00 -2.31 -6.91
CA PHE A 193 -27.44 -1.64 -5.69
C PHE A 193 -27.68 -0.14 -5.92
N ILE A 194 -26.74 0.57 -6.55
CA ILE A 194 -26.87 2.01 -6.82
C ILE A 194 -28.05 2.27 -7.77
N GLN A 195 -28.21 1.47 -8.83
CA GLN A 195 -29.35 1.61 -9.75
C GLN A 195 -30.68 1.47 -9.02
N LYS A 196 -30.82 0.48 -8.13
CA LYS A 196 -32.04 0.32 -7.31
C LYS A 196 -32.23 1.48 -6.34
N GLY A 197 -31.18 1.90 -5.63
CA GLY A 197 -31.22 2.99 -4.66
C GLY A 197 -31.58 4.34 -5.28
N LEU A 198 -31.07 4.65 -6.47
CA LEU A 198 -31.40 5.90 -7.18
C LEU A 198 -32.85 5.96 -7.65
N MET A 199 -33.50 4.81 -7.84
CA MET A 199 -34.91 4.72 -8.23
C MET A 199 -35.84 4.71 -7.02
N ASP A 200 -35.32 4.51 -5.80
CA ASP A 200 -36.09 4.57 -4.57
C ASP A 200 -36.26 6.03 -4.11
N PRO A 201 -37.48 6.59 -4.09
CA PRO A 201 -37.73 7.94 -3.63
C PRO A 201 -37.40 8.17 -2.15
N ASN A 202 -37.23 7.10 -1.36
CA ASN A 202 -36.91 7.16 0.07
C ASN A 202 -35.41 7.10 0.35
N MET A 203 -34.56 6.87 -0.66
CA MET A 203 -33.12 6.70 -0.46
C MET A 203 -32.37 7.97 -0.85
N GLY A 204 -31.98 8.75 0.17
CA GLY A 204 -31.16 9.93 -0.02
C GLY A 204 -29.69 9.59 -0.35
N PRO A 205 -28.91 10.54 -0.88
CA PRO A 205 -27.51 10.33 -1.28
C PRO A 205 -26.59 9.73 -0.20
N ASN A 206 -26.69 10.24 1.02
CA ASN A 206 -25.87 9.77 2.15
C ASN A 206 -26.26 8.34 2.56
N GLN A 207 -27.56 8.01 2.47
CA GLN A 207 -28.05 6.67 2.77
C GLN A 207 -27.52 5.65 1.74
N ILE A 208 -27.49 6.01 0.45
CA ILE A 208 -26.89 5.18 -0.61
C ILE A 208 -25.42 4.93 -0.30
N THR A 209 -24.66 5.97 0.06
CA THR A 209 -23.22 5.85 0.36
C THR A 209 -22.97 4.94 1.58
N ILE A 210 -23.71 5.14 2.67
CA ILE A 210 -23.59 4.31 3.88
C ILE A 210 -23.95 2.85 3.60
N ALA A 211 -25.04 2.62 2.88
CA ALA A 211 -25.51 1.27 2.56
C ALA A 211 -24.62 0.56 1.52
N MET A 212 -24.03 1.31 0.57
CA MET A 212 -23.03 0.78 -0.36
C MET A 212 -21.81 0.22 0.41
N ARG A 213 -21.35 0.91 1.45
CA ARG A 213 -20.26 0.43 2.33
C ARG A 213 -20.61 -0.86 3.08
N GLN A 214 -21.88 -1.24 3.14
CA GLN A 214 -22.33 -2.48 3.76
C GLN A 214 -22.35 -3.69 2.81
N LEU A 215 -22.24 -3.46 1.50
CA LEU A 215 -22.20 -4.50 0.48
C LEU A 215 -20.99 -5.42 0.65
N GLN A 216 -21.13 -6.66 0.22
CA GLN A 216 -20.09 -7.67 0.40
C GLN A 216 -18.86 -7.35 -0.44
N SER A 217 -19.03 -6.98 -1.71
CA SER A 217 -17.96 -6.51 -2.60
C SER A 217 -17.20 -5.32 -2.02
N TYR A 218 -17.91 -4.37 -1.40
CA TYR A 218 -17.28 -3.20 -0.78
C TYR A 218 -16.42 -3.60 0.42
N LYS A 219 -16.99 -4.40 1.32
CA LYS A 219 -16.29 -4.91 2.50
C LYS A 219 -15.07 -5.74 2.11
N GLN A 220 -15.15 -6.52 1.03
CA GLN A 220 -14.02 -7.29 0.51
C GLN A 220 -12.91 -6.39 -0.03
N ARG A 221 -13.25 -5.35 -0.80
CA ARG A 221 -12.25 -4.41 -1.33
C ARG A 221 -11.46 -3.71 -0.22
N PHE A 222 -12.15 -3.39 0.89
CA PHE A 222 -11.57 -2.70 2.04
C PHE A 222 -11.52 -3.61 3.28
N ALA A 223 -11.21 -4.91 3.10
CA ALA A 223 -11.26 -5.90 4.19
C ALA A 223 -10.38 -5.54 5.39
N GLY A 224 -9.29 -4.79 5.18
CA GLY A 224 -8.47 -4.28 6.28
C GLY A 224 -9.25 -3.36 7.24
N ASN A 225 -10.23 -2.58 6.75
CA ASN A 225 -11.09 -1.77 7.61
C ASN A 225 -12.07 -2.62 8.43
N GLU A 226 -12.53 -3.76 7.90
CA GLU A 226 -13.36 -4.70 8.65
C GLU A 226 -12.57 -5.29 9.83
N GLU A 227 -11.32 -5.69 9.60
CA GLU A 227 -10.40 -6.15 10.64
C GLU A 227 -10.10 -5.07 11.70
N ARG A 228 -9.86 -3.83 11.25
CA ARG A 228 -9.66 -2.68 12.17
C ARG A 228 -10.88 -2.49 13.06
N ARG A 229 -12.09 -2.50 12.47
CA ARG A 229 -13.34 -2.35 13.22
C ARG A 229 -13.55 -3.48 14.22
N ALA A 230 -13.29 -4.73 13.82
CA ALA A 230 -13.40 -5.89 14.70
C ALA A 230 -12.46 -5.80 15.92
N ARG A 231 -11.34 -5.08 15.78
CA ARG A 231 -10.35 -4.82 16.83
C ARG A 231 -10.57 -3.52 17.60
N GLY A 232 -11.65 -2.78 17.31
CA GLY A 232 -11.94 -1.49 17.95
C GLY A 232 -11.01 -0.36 17.49
N LEU A 233 -10.33 -0.51 16.35
CA LEU A 233 -9.51 0.54 15.73
C LEU A 233 -10.34 1.38 14.77
N ASN A 234 -9.98 2.65 14.62
CA ASN A 234 -10.61 3.53 13.64
C ASN A 234 -10.36 3.02 12.21
N THR A 235 -11.42 2.92 11.42
CA THR A 235 -11.33 2.62 9.99
C THR A 235 -10.67 3.78 9.25
N LEU A 236 -9.89 3.47 8.22
CA LEU A 236 -9.32 4.46 7.31
C LEU A 236 -10.38 4.92 6.30
N SER A 237 -10.28 6.15 5.83
CA SER A 237 -11.00 6.59 4.63
C SER A 237 -10.54 5.79 3.40
N GLU A 238 -11.32 5.82 2.33
CA GLU A 238 -10.98 5.12 1.09
C GLU A 238 -9.67 5.66 0.49
N SER A 239 -9.44 6.97 0.54
CA SER A 239 -8.22 7.61 0.04
C SER A 239 -6.97 7.21 0.85
N GLU A 240 -7.05 7.24 2.17
CA GLU A 240 -5.97 6.82 3.07
C GLU A 240 -5.63 5.35 2.87
N TYR A 241 -6.64 4.49 2.75
CA TYR A 241 -6.47 3.07 2.51
C TYR A 241 -5.71 2.80 1.21
N LEU A 242 -6.13 3.42 0.10
CA LEU A 242 -5.49 3.27 -1.20
C LEU A 242 -4.08 3.87 -1.25
N SER A 243 -3.87 5.00 -0.56
CA SER A 243 -2.52 5.56 -0.40
C SER A 243 -1.60 4.59 0.32
N GLN A 244 -2.09 3.97 1.40
CA GLN A 244 -1.30 3.00 2.16
C GLN A 244 -0.99 1.73 1.34
N GLU A 245 -1.93 1.22 0.55
CA GLU A 245 -1.66 0.13 -0.40
C GLU A 245 -0.56 0.48 -1.43
N LYS A 246 -0.63 1.71 -1.99
CA LYS A 246 0.38 2.20 -2.93
C LYS A 246 1.76 2.28 -2.29
N ASP A 247 1.83 2.81 -1.08
CA ASP A 247 3.08 2.94 -0.32
C ASP A 247 3.68 1.57 0.01
N TYR A 248 2.85 0.61 0.46
CA TYR A 248 3.29 -0.76 0.69
C TYR A 248 3.78 -1.44 -0.59
N SER A 249 3.07 -1.27 -1.69
CA SER A 249 3.46 -1.84 -2.99
C SER A 249 4.83 -1.32 -3.42
N ALA A 250 5.08 -0.01 -3.26
CA ALA A 250 6.37 0.59 -3.53
C ALA A 250 7.48 0.02 -2.64
N THR A 251 7.24 -0.07 -1.33
CA THR A 251 8.19 -0.63 -0.36
C THR A 251 8.54 -2.09 -0.68
N LEU A 252 7.54 -2.94 -0.96
CA LEU A 252 7.75 -4.34 -1.33
C LEU A 252 8.50 -4.47 -2.66
N LYS A 253 8.17 -3.65 -3.65
CA LYS A 253 8.86 -3.63 -4.95
C LYS A 253 10.33 -3.23 -4.80
N GLN A 254 10.63 -2.24 -3.95
CA GLN A 254 12.00 -1.84 -3.65
C GLN A 254 12.82 -2.99 -3.04
N GLY A 255 12.19 -3.80 -2.19
CA GLY A 255 12.80 -5.02 -1.63
C GLY A 255 12.86 -6.22 -2.58
N GLY A 256 12.34 -6.12 -3.82
CA GLY A 256 12.22 -7.28 -4.73
C GLY A 256 11.16 -8.31 -4.30
N LEU A 257 10.22 -7.89 -3.44
CA LEU A 257 9.18 -8.70 -2.82
C LEU A 257 7.81 -8.48 -3.47
N GLN A 258 7.76 -8.08 -4.75
CA GLN A 258 6.51 -7.80 -5.48
C GLN A 258 5.47 -8.94 -5.46
N ARG A 259 5.89 -10.20 -5.24
CA ARG A 259 4.94 -11.33 -5.10
C ARG A 259 3.99 -11.18 -3.91
N PHE A 260 4.37 -10.39 -2.90
CA PHE A 260 3.56 -10.10 -1.71
C PHE A 260 2.72 -8.83 -1.84
N ALA A 261 2.83 -8.10 -2.96
CA ALA A 261 2.06 -6.90 -3.22
C ALA A 261 0.64 -7.26 -3.71
N THR A 262 -0.12 -7.97 -2.87
CA THR A 262 -1.50 -8.40 -3.14
C THR A 262 -2.49 -7.68 -2.24
N ARG A 263 -3.76 -7.61 -2.67
CA ARG A 263 -4.83 -6.96 -1.89
C ARG A 263 -5.02 -7.63 -0.54
N GLU A 264 -4.92 -8.96 -0.49
CA GLU A 264 -5.07 -9.75 0.72
C GLU A 264 -3.96 -9.44 1.74
N GLN A 265 -2.71 -9.35 1.26
CA GLN A 265 -1.59 -8.98 2.12
C GLN A 265 -1.73 -7.55 2.62
N PHE A 266 -2.11 -6.60 1.77
CA PHE A 266 -2.33 -5.21 2.18
C PHE A 266 -3.46 -5.08 3.19
N ALA A 267 -4.59 -5.76 2.96
CA ALA A 267 -5.68 -5.81 3.92
C ALA A 267 -5.24 -6.36 5.27
N THR A 268 -4.41 -7.40 5.27
CA THR A 268 -3.84 -7.97 6.49
C THR A 268 -2.93 -6.96 7.20
N LEU A 269 -2.03 -6.27 6.48
CA LEU A 269 -1.14 -5.25 7.06
C LEU A 269 -1.92 -4.05 7.64
N ILE A 270 -2.90 -3.53 6.89
CA ILE A 270 -3.76 -2.41 7.31
C ILE A 270 -4.62 -2.81 8.52
N GLY A 271 -5.18 -4.02 8.49
CA GLY A 271 -5.98 -4.63 9.55
C GLY A 271 -5.21 -4.74 10.88
N ASN A 272 -3.92 -5.02 10.80
CA ASN A 272 -3.02 -5.09 11.95
C ASN A 272 -2.33 -3.75 12.28
N GLY A 273 -2.64 -2.67 11.56
CA GLY A 273 -2.11 -1.34 11.85
C GLY A 273 -0.63 -1.16 11.56
N ILE A 274 -0.04 -1.98 10.68
CA ILE A 274 1.38 -1.88 10.32
C ILE A 274 1.62 -0.58 9.55
N SER A 275 2.54 0.27 9.97
CA SER A 275 2.87 1.48 9.19
C SER A 275 3.77 1.13 7.99
N ASN A 276 3.83 2.00 6.97
CA ASN A 276 4.78 1.79 5.86
C ASN A 276 6.25 1.82 6.35
N ILE A 277 6.53 2.59 7.42
CA ILE A 277 7.86 2.62 8.06
C ILE A 277 8.19 1.25 8.68
N GLU A 278 7.24 0.65 9.41
CA GLU A 278 7.41 -0.66 10.01
C GLU A 278 7.54 -1.75 8.93
N LEU A 279 6.71 -1.70 7.89
CA LEU A 279 6.84 -2.59 6.74
C LEU A 279 8.23 -2.47 6.11
N GLY A 280 8.75 -1.26 5.95
CA GLY A 280 10.11 -1.02 5.45
C GLY A 280 11.17 -1.73 6.29
N LYS A 281 11.06 -1.68 7.63
CA LYS A 281 11.97 -2.43 8.52
C LYS A 281 11.84 -3.94 8.36
N ARG A 282 10.62 -4.46 8.27
CA ARG A 282 10.34 -5.89 8.03
C ARG A 282 10.89 -6.36 6.68
N VAL A 283 10.73 -5.55 5.64
CA VAL A 283 11.27 -5.80 4.31
C VAL A 283 12.79 -5.80 4.33
N ASN A 284 13.43 -4.83 4.98
CA ASN A 284 14.89 -4.81 5.12
C ASN A 284 15.38 -6.06 5.86
N LEU A 285 14.74 -6.42 6.97
CA LEU A 285 15.06 -7.65 7.70
C LEU A 285 14.88 -8.89 6.81
N ALA A 286 13.82 -8.96 6.01
CA ALA A 286 13.61 -10.05 5.07
C ALA A 286 14.68 -10.09 3.96
N VAL A 287 15.02 -8.94 3.37
CA VAL A 287 15.95 -8.84 2.23
C VAL A 287 17.38 -9.07 2.65
N ASP A 288 17.81 -8.47 3.76
CA ASP A 288 19.16 -8.67 4.33
C ASP A 288 19.37 -10.14 4.68
N ARG A 289 18.32 -10.85 5.09
CA ARG A 289 18.39 -12.28 5.41
C ARG A 289 18.25 -13.20 4.23
N VAL A 290 17.38 -12.93 3.26
CA VAL A 290 17.18 -13.80 2.10
C VAL A 290 18.27 -13.60 1.03
N LYS A 291 18.68 -12.36 0.78
CA LYS A 291 19.56 -12.04 -0.36
C LYS A 291 21.04 -11.92 0.02
N TYR A 292 21.33 -11.45 1.23
CA TYR A 292 22.70 -11.07 1.62
C TYR A 292 23.25 -11.81 2.83
N SER A 293 22.51 -12.74 3.44
CA SER A 293 23.02 -13.45 4.61
C SER A 293 23.85 -14.66 4.28
N ASP A 294 24.81 -14.92 5.17
CA ASP A 294 25.58 -16.14 5.23
C ASP A 294 24.62 -17.36 5.27
N PRO A 295 24.82 -18.39 4.43
CA PRO A 295 23.99 -19.60 4.43
C PRO A 295 23.83 -20.24 5.82
N ASN A 296 24.82 -20.08 6.70
CA ASN A 296 24.76 -20.57 8.07
C ASN A 296 23.71 -19.82 8.91
N VAL A 297 23.52 -18.52 8.70
CA VAL A 297 22.48 -17.73 9.39
C VAL A 297 21.11 -18.22 8.99
N LEU A 298 20.87 -18.42 7.69
CA LEU A 298 19.62 -18.97 7.19
C LEU A 298 19.38 -20.39 7.71
N SER A 299 20.40 -21.24 7.71
CA SER A 299 20.30 -22.59 8.29
C SER A 299 19.96 -22.55 9.79
N GLN A 300 20.56 -21.65 10.56
CA GLN A 300 20.28 -21.53 11.99
C GLN A 300 18.91 -20.94 12.28
N LEU A 301 18.48 -19.93 11.53
CA LEU A 301 17.16 -19.35 11.69
C LEU A 301 16.07 -20.40 11.46
N ARG A 302 16.21 -21.21 10.40
CA ARG A 302 15.30 -22.32 10.12
C ARG A 302 15.33 -23.38 11.22
N LYS A 303 16.52 -23.76 11.70
CA LYS A 303 16.68 -24.74 12.77
C LYS A 303 16.07 -24.28 14.09
N TYR A 304 16.21 -23.00 14.45
CA TYR A 304 15.76 -22.47 15.74
C TYR A 304 14.26 -22.19 15.81
N TYR A 305 13.62 -21.93 14.67
CA TYR A 305 12.24 -21.46 14.61
C TYR A 305 11.34 -22.24 13.65
N ASP A 306 11.83 -23.37 13.11
CA ASP A 306 11.10 -24.29 12.23
C ASP A 306 10.51 -23.59 10.98
N ILE A 307 11.34 -22.77 10.32
CA ILE A 307 10.95 -21.98 9.15
C ILE A 307 11.38 -22.70 7.87
N THR A 308 10.53 -22.73 6.84
CA THR A 308 10.90 -23.30 5.52
C THR A 308 11.61 -22.27 4.64
N GLU A 309 12.34 -22.74 3.62
CA GLU A 309 13.15 -21.86 2.76
C GLU A 309 12.31 -20.94 1.86
N SER A 310 11.12 -21.39 1.42
CA SER A 310 10.18 -20.55 0.66
C SER A 310 9.53 -19.46 1.50
N ASP A 311 9.54 -19.63 2.83
CA ASP A 311 8.68 -18.86 3.74
C ASP A 311 9.41 -17.77 4.51
N ILE A 312 10.75 -17.66 4.42
CA ILE A 312 11.51 -16.68 5.24
C ILE A 312 11.02 -15.25 5.02
N ALA A 313 10.80 -14.83 3.77
CA ALA A 313 10.27 -13.49 3.51
C ALA A 313 8.84 -13.33 4.03
N ALA A 314 7.99 -14.36 3.90
CA ALA A 314 6.63 -14.34 4.41
C ALA A 314 6.60 -14.26 5.94
N TYR A 315 7.52 -14.96 6.61
CA TYR A 315 7.72 -14.96 8.05
C TYR A 315 7.98 -13.54 8.58
N TYR A 316 8.93 -12.81 8.00
CA TYR A 316 9.23 -11.45 8.42
C TYR A 316 8.10 -10.44 8.11
N LEU A 317 7.34 -10.69 7.06
CA LEU A 317 6.19 -9.87 6.67
C LEU A 317 4.92 -10.19 7.46
N ASN A 318 4.89 -11.24 8.27
CA ASN A 318 3.73 -11.62 9.06
C ASN A 318 3.44 -10.55 10.13
N PRO A 319 2.29 -9.87 10.08
CA PRO A 319 1.98 -8.79 11.01
C PRO A 319 1.57 -9.28 12.41
N LYS A 320 1.36 -10.59 12.60
CA LYS A 320 1.12 -11.18 13.92
C LYS A 320 2.41 -11.27 14.74
N ASP A 321 3.55 -11.34 14.08
CA ASP A 321 4.86 -11.36 14.74
C ASP A 321 5.30 -9.93 15.06
N VAL A 322 5.77 -9.72 16.28
CA VAL A 322 6.21 -8.40 16.76
C VAL A 322 7.62 -8.11 16.23
N LEU A 323 7.82 -6.95 15.59
CA LEU A 323 9.09 -6.63 14.92
C LEU A 323 10.33 -6.75 15.84
N PRO A 324 10.35 -6.19 17.06
CA PRO A 324 11.45 -6.42 18.01
C PRO A 324 11.75 -7.90 18.30
N GLU A 325 10.72 -8.77 18.32
CA GLU A 325 10.91 -10.20 18.53
C GLU A 325 11.55 -10.85 17.29
N LEU A 326 11.13 -10.46 16.08
CA LEU A 326 11.76 -10.90 14.83
C LEU A 326 13.24 -10.49 14.77
N GLU A 327 13.57 -9.26 15.15
CA GLU A 327 14.95 -8.77 15.25
C GLU A 327 15.77 -9.58 16.26
N ALA A 328 15.18 -9.87 17.44
CA ALA A 328 15.83 -10.67 18.47
C ALA A 328 16.10 -12.12 18.00
N LYS A 329 15.11 -12.78 17.39
CA LYS A 329 15.23 -14.13 16.83
C LYS A 329 16.31 -14.19 15.75
N THR A 330 16.37 -13.15 14.93
CA THR A 330 17.39 -13.01 13.89
C THR A 330 18.79 -12.89 14.49
N THR A 331 18.97 -12.02 15.49
CA THR A 331 20.25 -11.85 16.17
C THR A 331 20.71 -13.16 16.85
N THR A 332 19.79 -13.90 17.48
CA THR A 332 20.07 -15.22 18.04
C THR A 332 20.59 -16.19 16.98
N ALA A 333 19.93 -16.26 15.81
CA ALA A 333 20.38 -17.12 14.71
C ALA A 333 21.76 -16.71 14.18
N GLU A 334 22.05 -15.41 14.12
CA GLU A 334 23.35 -14.87 13.72
C GLU A 334 24.48 -15.27 14.67
N ILE A 335 24.24 -15.20 15.99
CA ILE A 335 25.21 -15.66 17.00
C ILE A 335 25.47 -17.16 16.85
N GLY A 336 24.41 -17.96 16.70
CA GLY A 336 24.54 -19.40 16.47
C GLY A 336 25.32 -19.72 15.18
N ALA A 337 25.05 -19.00 14.11
CA ALA A 337 25.76 -19.17 12.84
C ALA A 337 27.24 -18.82 12.97
N ALA A 338 27.58 -17.78 13.73
CA ALA A 338 28.97 -17.45 14.04
C ALA A 338 29.67 -18.60 14.80
N ALA A 339 29.02 -19.22 15.79
CA ALA A 339 29.59 -20.38 16.49
C ALA A 339 29.92 -21.52 15.51
N ILE A 340 28.99 -21.88 14.62
CA ILE A 340 29.20 -22.92 13.60
C ILE A 340 30.33 -22.58 12.64
N GLN A 341 30.43 -21.32 12.23
CA GLN A 341 31.51 -20.86 11.35
C GLN A 341 32.90 -21.17 11.94
N PHE A 342 33.02 -21.20 13.27
CA PHE A 342 34.25 -21.53 13.99
C PHE A 342 34.31 -22.97 14.53
N GLY A 343 33.42 -23.86 14.05
CA GLY A 343 33.38 -25.27 14.45
C GLY A 343 32.88 -25.52 15.87
N LEU A 344 32.20 -24.55 16.47
CA LEU A 344 31.65 -24.61 17.83
C LEU A 344 30.16 -24.98 17.80
N SER A 345 29.64 -25.49 18.92
CA SER A 345 28.24 -25.88 19.03
C SER A 345 27.33 -24.64 19.10
N ALA A 346 26.27 -24.63 18.30
CA ALA A 346 25.27 -23.56 18.21
C ALA A 346 23.92 -24.03 18.76
N GLU A 347 23.84 -24.13 20.09
CA GLU A 347 22.57 -24.37 20.78
C GLU A 347 21.80 -23.05 20.90
N LYS A 348 20.48 -23.13 20.71
CA LYS A 348 19.59 -21.97 20.71
C LYS A 348 19.65 -21.23 22.05
N GLU A 349 19.60 -21.97 23.14
CA GLU A 349 19.59 -21.43 24.50
C GLU A 349 20.89 -20.65 24.80
N ARG A 350 22.04 -21.11 24.30
CA ARG A 350 23.32 -20.40 24.45
C ARG A 350 23.34 -19.12 23.63
N ALA A 351 22.90 -19.19 22.38
CA ALA A 351 22.83 -18.00 21.52
C ALA A 351 21.86 -16.95 22.07
N GLU A 352 20.71 -17.36 22.61
CA GLU A 352 19.76 -16.47 23.29
C GLU A 352 20.36 -15.85 24.55
N GLY A 353 21.09 -16.64 25.35
CA GLY A 353 21.83 -16.16 26.52
C GLY A 353 22.90 -15.12 26.15
N LEU A 354 23.60 -15.27 25.03
CA LEU A 354 24.57 -14.28 24.56
C LEU A 354 23.89 -13.02 24.02
N ARG A 355 22.80 -13.15 23.27
CA ARG A 355 22.02 -12.00 22.81
C ARG A 355 21.50 -11.16 23.98
N THR A 356 21.01 -11.78 25.05
CA THR A 356 20.52 -11.05 26.23
C THR A 356 21.64 -10.28 26.96
N LEU A 357 22.89 -10.69 26.78
CA LEU A 357 24.09 -9.97 27.24
C LEU A 357 24.53 -8.84 26.27
N GLY A 358 23.77 -8.58 25.22
CA GLY A 358 24.09 -7.57 24.21
C GLY A 358 25.20 -8.01 23.24
N VAL A 359 25.43 -9.32 23.09
CA VAL A 359 26.29 -9.85 22.02
C VAL A 359 25.53 -9.76 20.71
N ASP A 360 26.12 -9.10 19.72
CA ASP A 360 25.65 -9.06 18.33
C ASP A 360 26.52 -9.96 17.44
N LEU A 361 26.24 -9.98 16.13
CA LEU A 361 27.01 -10.79 15.18
C LEU A 361 28.50 -10.44 15.17
N ALA A 362 28.87 -9.16 15.24
CA ALA A 362 30.26 -8.73 15.16
C ALA A 362 31.06 -9.17 16.40
N ARG A 363 30.46 -8.99 17.59
CA ARG A 363 31.04 -9.46 18.84
C ARG A 363 31.08 -10.97 18.92
N ALA A 364 30.05 -11.67 18.45
CA ALA A 364 30.02 -13.13 18.38
C ALA A 364 31.14 -13.67 17.49
N ARG A 365 31.34 -13.10 16.29
CA ARG A 365 32.44 -13.51 15.39
C ARG A 365 33.81 -13.34 16.02
N THR A 366 34.04 -12.21 16.68
CA THR A 366 35.32 -11.93 17.34
C THR A 366 35.54 -12.91 18.51
N GLY A 367 34.57 -13.04 19.40
CA GLY A 367 34.67 -13.92 20.57
C GLY A 367 34.80 -15.39 20.18
N TYR A 368 34.04 -15.86 19.19
CA TYR A 368 34.16 -17.25 18.73
C TYR A 368 35.45 -17.53 17.96
N SER A 369 36.02 -16.55 17.26
CA SER A 369 37.38 -16.66 16.73
C SER A 369 38.40 -16.88 17.86
N THR A 370 38.32 -16.09 18.94
CA THR A 370 39.18 -16.26 20.13
C THR A 370 38.99 -17.64 20.77
N ILE A 371 37.74 -18.03 21.02
CA ILE A 371 37.39 -19.32 21.62
C ILE A 371 37.91 -20.48 20.76
N SER A 372 37.71 -20.45 19.45
CA SER A 372 38.16 -21.53 18.57
C SER A 372 39.68 -21.72 18.55
N GLY A 373 40.46 -20.65 18.73
CA GLY A 373 41.92 -20.72 18.79
C GLY A 373 42.45 -21.33 20.10
N LEU A 374 41.76 -21.08 21.24
CA LEU A 374 42.22 -21.54 22.56
C LEU A 374 41.58 -22.85 23.01
N LEU A 375 40.33 -23.12 22.60
CA LEU A 375 39.51 -24.18 23.18
C LEU A 375 40.11 -25.58 22.96
N PRO A 376 40.58 -25.97 21.75
CA PRO A 376 41.13 -27.31 21.53
C PRO A 376 42.29 -27.64 22.45
N ARG A 377 43.22 -26.68 22.64
CA ARG A 377 44.37 -26.90 23.53
C ARG A 377 43.93 -26.94 24.99
N THR A 378 43.04 -26.04 25.41
CA THR A 378 42.61 -25.96 26.81
C THR A 378 41.81 -27.21 27.22
N GLN A 379 41.00 -27.76 26.31
CA GLN A 379 40.30 -29.03 26.51
C GLN A 379 41.26 -30.21 26.65
N GLN A 380 42.29 -30.30 25.78
CA GLN A 380 43.33 -31.33 25.93
C GLN A 380 43.98 -31.29 27.32
N LEU A 381 44.26 -30.10 27.85
CA LEU A 381 44.81 -29.95 29.19
C LEU A 381 43.82 -30.34 30.28
N ALA A 382 42.55 -29.95 30.15
CA ALA A 382 41.51 -30.37 31.07
C ALA A 382 41.36 -31.91 31.11
N ASP A 383 41.51 -32.58 29.97
CA ASP A 383 41.47 -34.04 29.86
C ASP A 383 42.71 -34.72 30.46
N ILE A 384 43.90 -34.15 30.24
CA ILE A 384 45.16 -34.63 30.84
C ILE A 384 45.10 -34.51 32.37
N TYR A 385 44.62 -33.37 32.89
CA TYR A 385 44.55 -33.06 34.32
C TYR A 385 43.16 -33.33 34.92
N LYS A 386 42.40 -34.25 34.34
CA LYS A 386 41.01 -34.55 34.76
C LYS A 386 40.86 -34.89 36.24
N GLU A 387 41.89 -35.46 36.86
CA GLU A 387 41.93 -35.83 38.29
C GLU A 387 41.84 -34.62 39.21
N GLU A 388 42.23 -33.42 38.74
CA GLU A 388 42.12 -32.17 39.50
C GLU A 388 40.72 -31.55 39.46
N GLY A 389 39.79 -32.13 38.70
CA GLY A 389 38.41 -31.66 38.59
C GLY A 389 38.25 -30.31 37.88
N ILE A 390 39.27 -29.82 37.18
CA ILE A 390 39.21 -28.56 36.44
C ILE A 390 38.55 -28.82 35.08
N LYS A 391 37.30 -28.36 34.93
CA LYS A 391 36.57 -28.46 33.66
C LYS A 391 36.68 -27.17 32.88
N TYR A 392 37.02 -27.27 31.60
CA TYR A 392 37.01 -26.13 30.68
C TYR A 392 36.34 -26.56 29.35
N THR A 393 35.07 -26.19 29.20
CA THR A 393 34.26 -26.52 28.01
C THR A 393 34.01 -25.26 27.17
N GLN A 394 33.32 -25.41 26.02
CA GLN A 394 32.87 -24.25 25.24
C GLN A 394 32.06 -23.28 26.10
N THR A 395 31.17 -23.77 26.97
CA THR A 395 30.39 -22.93 27.88
C THR A 395 31.29 -22.12 28.80
N THR A 396 32.34 -22.73 29.37
CA THR A 396 33.31 -22.00 30.22
C THR A 396 34.09 -20.97 29.41
N ALA A 397 34.45 -21.27 28.17
CA ALA A 397 35.14 -20.33 27.29
C ALA A 397 34.24 -19.15 26.89
N GLU A 398 32.97 -19.40 26.60
CA GLU A 398 31.96 -18.36 26.34
C GLU A 398 31.72 -17.47 27.57
N GLU A 399 31.69 -18.08 28.76
CA GLU A 399 31.61 -17.36 30.04
C GLU A 399 32.82 -16.47 30.29
N GLU A 400 34.01 -16.92 29.91
CA GLU A 400 35.21 -16.11 29.99
C GLU A 400 35.16 -14.94 28.99
N GLU A 401 34.90 -15.24 27.72
CA GLU A 401 35.02 -14.28 26.61
C GLU A 401 33.88 -13.25 26.61
N PHE A 402 32.63 -13.71 26.77
CA PHE A 402 31.46 -12.85 26.63
C PHE A 402 30.99 -12.25 27.95
N LYS A 403 31.11 -13.00 29.07
CA LYS A 403 30.70 -12.52 30.42
C LYS A 403 31.86 -11.98 31.25
N GLY A 404 33.12 -12.18 30.84
CA GLY A 404 34.29 -11.74 31.61
C GLY A 404 34.44 -12.47 32.95
N LEU A 405 33.92 -13.71 33.07
CA LEU A 405 33.91 -14.41 34.34
C LEU A 405 35.33 -14.78 34.81
N ALA A 406 35.74 -14.20 35.93
CA ALA A 406 37.06 -14.44 36.52
C ALA A 406 37.27 -15.91 36.92
N SER A 407 36.22 -16.63 37.32
CA SER A 407 36.29 -18.07 37.61
C SER A 407 36.66 -18.88 36.37
N ALA A 408 36.08 -18.57 35.21
CA ALA A 408 36.39 -19.22 33.94
C ALA A 408 37.83 -18.93 33.50
N LYS A 409 38.26 -17.66 33.61
CA LYS A 409 39.65 -17.26 33.35
C LYS A 409 40.65 -18.01 34.24
N ARG A 410 40.38 -18.09 35.55
CA ARG A 410 41.22 -18.84 36.50
C ARG A 410 41.29 -20.33 36.18
N ALA A 411 40.20 -20.93 35.69
CA ALA A 411 40.22 -22.33 35.27
C ALA A 411 41.22 -22.56 34.12
N ARG A 412 41.24 -21.67 33.11
CA ARG A 412 42.25 -21.70 32.04
C ARG A 412 43.67 -21.49 32.56
N GLU A 413 43.87 -20.48 33.41
CA GLU A 413 45.19 -20.16 33.97
C GLU A 413 45.73 -21.32 34.81
N LYS A 414 44.89 -21.95 35.64
CA LYS A 414 45.29 -23.12 36.43
C LYS A 414 45.73 -24.28 35.54
N LEU A 415 45.01 -24.55 34.44
CA LEU A 415 45.43 -25.59 33.48
C LEU A 415 46.79 -25.27 32.83
N LYS A 416 47.02 -24.00 32.48
CA LYS A 416 48.31 -23.53 31.94
C LYS A 416 49.44 -23.65 32.97
N GLU A 417 49.20 -23.31 34.22
CA GLU A 417 50.16 -23.43 35.31
C GLU A 417 50.54 -24.89 35.59
N ARG A 418 49.58 -25.82 35.49
CA ARG A 418 49.84 -27.25 35.62
C ARG A 418 50.70 -27.78 34.49
N GLU A 419 50.39 -27.39 33.26
CA GLU A 419 51.23 -27.71 32.12
C GLU A 419 52.68 -27.27 32.35
N TYR A 420 52.88 -26.00 32.71
CA TYR A 420 54.22 -25.48 32.99
C TYR A 420 54.93 -26.25 34.13
N SER A 421 54.20 -26.55 35.21
CA SER A 421 54.74 -27.26 36.37
C SER A 421 55.13 -28.72 36.04
N SER A 422 54.32 -29.42 35.24
CA SER A 422 54.60 -30.79 34.81
C SER A 422 55.85 -30.85 33.90
N PHE A 423 56.02 -29.88 33.02
CA PHE A 423 57.22 -29.79 32.17
C PHE A 423 58.49 -29.47 32.98
N MET A 424 58.42 -28.52 33.92
CA MET A 424 59.57 -28.17 34.76
C MET A 424 59.96 -29.29 35.74
N GLY A 425 58.98 -30.03 36.28
CA GLY A 425 59.21 -31.15 37.20
C GLY A 425 59.84 -32.39 36.54
N SER A 426 59.71 -32.54 35.21
CA SER A 426 60.26 -33.68 34.46
C SER A 426 61.73 -33.51 34.04
N SER A 427 62.31 -32.31 34.20
CA SER A 427 63.71 -31.97 33.83
C SER A 427 64.82 -32.70 34.63
N GLY A 428 64.47 -33.65 35.51
CA GLY A 428 65.36 -34.21 36.53
C GLY A 428 65.81 -35.66 36.37
N VAL A 429 65.38 -36.39 35.33
CA VAL A 429 65.79 -37.79 35.12
C VAL A 429 66.81 -37.85 33.97
N GLY A 430 68.10 -37.79 34.31
CA GLY A 430 69.16 -38.04 33.30
C GLY A 430 70.61 -37.80 33.72
N LYS A 431 70.90 -37.12 34.84
CA LYS A 431 72.31 -36.94 35.27
C LYS A 431 72.87 -38.05 36.16
N SER A 432 72.00 -38.87 36.77
CA SER A 432 72.42 -39.98 37.65
C SER A 432 72.51 -41.35 36.95
N SER A 433 71.97 -41.50 35.73
CA SER A 433 72.06 -42.76 34.97
C SER A 433 73.23 -42.82 34.00
N LEU A 434 74.06 -41.77 33.90
CA LEU A 434 75.28 -41.75 33.07
C LEU A 434 76.57 -42.03 33.88
N THR A 435 76.49 -42.15 35.20
CA THR A 435 77.64 -42.41 36.09
C THR A 435 77.77 -43.86 36.55
N ARG A 436 76.85 -44.75 36.16
CA ARG A 436 76.95 -46.20 36.45
C ARG A 436 76.88 -47.02 35.18
N GLY A 437 78.07 -47.37 34.67
CA GLY A 437 78.24 -48.57 33.85
C GLY A 437 79.00 -48.31 32.56
N THR A 438 80.33 -48.27 32.63
CA THR A 438 81.24 -49.19 31.91
C THR A 438 82.70 -48.76 32.08
N ALA A 439 83.39 -49.38 33.03
CA ALA A 439 84.82 -49.65 32.93
C ALA A 439 85.09 -50.87 33.81
N GLY A 440 84.84 -52.05 33.24
CA GLY A 440 85.26 -53.32 33.80
C GLY A 440 86.77 -53.47 33.65
N THR A 441 87.39 -53.97 34.72
CA THR A 441 88.68 -54.65 34.73
C THR A 441 88.66 -55.86 33.79
N ILE A 442 89.55 -55.90 32.77
CA ILE A 442 90.68 -56.87 32.60
C ILE A 442 91.71 -56.18 31.69
#